data_AF-A0A0C3KAX3-F1
#
_entry.id   AF-A0A0C3KAX3-F1
#
_cell.length_a   1.000
_cell.length_b   1.000
_cell.length_c   1.000
_cell.angle_alpha   90.00
_cell.angle_beta   90.00
_cell.angle_gamma   90.00
#
_symmetry.space_group_name_H-M   'P 1'
#
loop_
_entity.id
_entity.type
_entity.pdbx_description
1 polymer ?
#
loop_
_entity_poly.entity_id
_entity_poly.type
_entity_poly.pdbx_seq_one_letter_code
_entity_poly.pdbx_strand_id
1 'polypeptide(L)'
;LEEDSPYPEVRASVSNTDDPEMPCLTFRMWAIGLSLCFSMNAANTYFTLRSPAPYMTAPATVILSYACGKLLAATFPIRSWTIAGSEFSLNPGPFNIKEHT
;
A
#
# COMPACT_ATOMS: atom_id res chain seq x y z
N LEU A 1 17.18 6.10 -24.44
CA LEU A 1 18.32 5.26 -23.99
C LEU A 1 19.01 5.82 -22.75
N GLU A 2 18.77 7.08 -22.36
CA GLU A 2 19.41 7.72 -21.19
C GLU A 2 18.73 7.43 -19.83
N GLU A 3 17.56 6.79 -19.79
CA GLU A 3 16.86 6.46 -18.53
C GLU A 3 17.05 5.01 -18.06
N ASP A 4 17.82 4.20 -18.80
CA ASP A 4 18.06 2.81 -18.41
C ASP A 4 19.24 2.74 -17.43
N SER A 5 19.06 2.04 -16.31
CA SER A 5 20.15 1.81 -15.36
C SER A 5 21.32 1.06 -16.03
N PRO A 6 22.59 1.44 -15.80
CA PRO A 6 23.74 0.77 -16.39
C PRO A 6 23.92 -0.69 -15.89
N TYR A 7 23.25 -1.06 -14.81
CA TYR A 7 23.32 -2.38 -14.20
C TYR A 7 22.18 -3.29 -14.70
N PRO A 8 22.49 -4.44 -15.34
CA PRO A 8 21.49 -5.36 -15.87
C PRO A 8 20.49 -5.85 -14.81
N GLU A 9 20.97 -6.13 -13.60
CA GLU A 9 20.17 -6.57 -12.47
C GLU A 9 19.10 -5.54 -12.06
N VAL A 10 19.41 -4.24 -12.14
CA VAL A 10 18.46 -3.17 -11.81
C VAL A 10 17.38 -3.07 -12.87
N ARG A 11 17.76 -3.14 -14.15
CA ARG A 11 16.83 -3.13 -15.30
C ARG A 11 15.85 -4.31 -15.30
N ALA A 12 16.27 -5.46 -14.78
CA ALA A 12 15.41 -6.64 -14.67
C ALA A 12 14.43 -6.55 -13.48
N SER A 13 14.79 -5.77 -12.45
CA SER A 13 14.00 -5.69 -11.21
C SER A 13 12.88 -4.65 -11.26
N VAL A 14 13.06 -3.57 -12.02
CA VAL A 14 12.13 -2.44 -12.07
C VAL A 14 12.05 -1.90 -13.50
N SER A 15 10.83 -1.58 -13.96
CA SER A 15 10.61 -0.88 -15.22
C SER A 15 11.14 0.56 -15.11
N ASN A 16 11.93 1.02 -16.09
CA ASN A 16 12.37 2.43 -16.14
C ASN A 16 11.28 3.40 -16.58
N THR A 17 10.13 2.90 -17.06
CA THR A 17 8.99 3.75 -17.45
C THR A 17 7.97 3.81 -16.33
N ASP A 18 7.68 5.02 -15.83
CA ASP A 18 6.54 5.30 -14.95
C ASP A 18 5.27 5.54 -15.75
N ASP A 19 4.14 5.05 -15.24
CA ASP A 19 2.81 5.27 -15.80
C ASP A 19 2.08 6.35 -14.98
N PRO A 20 1.88 7.56 -15.53
CA PRO A 20 1.27 8.68 -14.81
C PRO A 20 -0.24 8.50 -14.58
N GLU A 21 -0.91 7.59 -15.31
CA GLU A 21 -2.36 7.36 -15.17
C GLU A 21 -2.69 6.35 -14.07
N MET A 22 -1.67 5.65 -13.55
CA MET A 22 -1.85 4.65 -12.50
C MET A 22 -2.39 5.29 -11.20
N PRO A 23 -3.54 4.80 -10.66
CA PRO A 23 -4.16 5.40 -9.47
C PRO A 23 -3.23 5.38 -8.26
N CYS A 24 -2.98 6.55 -7.68
CA CYS A 24 -2.22 6.73 -6.44
C CYS A 24 -3.11 7.35 -5.35
N LEU A 25 -2.67 7.29 -4.09
CA LEU A 25 -3.36 7.91 -2.95
C LEU A 25 -4.84 7.52 -2.83
N THR A 26 -5.18 6.28 -3.18
CA THR A 26 -6.55 5.77 -3.16
C THR A 26 -7.08 5.64 -1.73
N PHE A 27 -8.40 5.59 -1.56
CA PHE A 27 -9.01 5.35 -0.25
C PHE A 27 -8.52 4.06 0.42
N ARG A 28 -8.38 2.97 -0.36
CA ARG A 28 -7.89 1.68 0.12
C ARG A 28 -6.49 1.81 0.73
N MET A 29 -5.58 2.50 0.05
CA MET A 29 -4.21 2.75 0.54
C MET A 29 -4.26 3.45 1.90
N TRP A 30 -5.01 4.55 2.00
CA TRP A 30 -5.16 5.30 3.25
C TRP A 30 -5.79 4.48 4.37
N ALA A 31 -6.88 3.76 4.07
CA ALA A 31 -7.58 2.95 5.06
C ALA A 31 -6.68 1.84 5.63
N ILE A 32 -5.95 1.12 4.79
CA ILE A 32 -5.02 0.06 5.22
C ILE A 32 -3.84 0.65 5.98
N GLY A 33 -3.19 1.68 5.42
CA GLY A 33 -2.01 2.31 6.00
C GLY A 33 -2.28 2.88 7.39
N LEU A 34 -3.36 3.64 7.54
CA LEU A 34 -3.76 4.23 8.82
C LEU A 34 -4.16 3.16 9.85
N SER A 35 -4.94 2.16 9.44
CA SER A 35 -5.40 1.10 10.35
C SER A 35 -4.26 0.23 10.86
N LEU A 36 -3.34 -0.18 9.96
CA LEU A 36 -2.16 -0.95 10.34
C LEU A 36 -1.20 -0.10 11.17
N CYS A 37 -0.95 1.15 10.79
CA CYS A 37 -0.09 2.05 11.57
C CYS A 37 -0.61 2.20 13.00
N PHE A 38 -1.89 2.51 13.17
CA PHE A 38 -2.51 2.64 14.49
C PHE A 38 -2.40 1.35 15.30
N SER A 39 -2.82 0.21 14.72
CA SER A 39 -2.87 -1.07 15.42
C SER A 39 -1.48 -1.59 15.82
N MET A 40 -0.50 -1.46 14.91
CA MET A 40 0.86 -1.98 15.13
C MET A 40 1.61 -1.14 16.17
N ASN A 41 1.48 0.19 16.12
CA ASN A 41 2.08 1.07 17.11
C ASN A 41 1.43 0.88 18.49
N ALA A 42 0.10 0.79 18.56
CA ALA A 42 -0.60 0.50 19.82
C ALA A 42 -0.12 -0.81 20.45
N ALA A 43 0.02 -1.87 19.64
CA ALA A 43 0.55 -3.15 20.10
C ALA A 43 2.01 -3.05 20.58
N ASN A 44 2.88 -2.37 19.82
CA ASN A 44 4.28 -2.17 20.21
C ASN A 44 4.42 -1.40 21.53
N THR A 45 3.64 -0.33 21.70
CA THR A 45 3.60 0.44 22.95
C THR A 45 3.14 -0.42 24.13
N TYR A 46 2.10 -1.24 23.93
CA TYR A 46 1.61 -2.16 24.96
C TYR A 46 2.67 -3.22 25.34
N PHE A 47 3.32 -3.84 24.36
CA PHE A 47 4.28 -4.92 24.62
C PHE A 47 5.58 -4.46 25.23
N THR A 48 5.94 -3.19 25.07
CA THR A 48 7.12 -2.59 25.72
C THR A 48 7.04 -2.67 27.25
N LEU A 49 5.83 -2.80 27.82
CA LEU A 49 5.61 -2.94 29.26
C LEU A 49 5.83 -4.38 29.77
N ARG A 50 6.10 -5.37 28.91
CA ARG A 50 6.27 -6.78 29.27
C ARG A 50 7.68 -7.26 28.93
N SER A 51 8.25 -8.13 29.77
CA SER A 51 9.48 -8.88 29.45
C SER A 51 9.16 -10.38 29.29
N PRO A 52 9.59 -11.02 28.18
CA PRO A 52 10.18 -10.41 26.98
C PRO A 52 9.15 -9.57 26.21
N ALA A 53 9.61 -8.50 25.55
CA ALA A 53 8.77 -7.61 24.76
C ALA A 53 8.72 -8.09 23.30
N PRO A 54 7.64 -8.74 22.83
CA PRO A 54 7.48 -9.00 21.41
C PRO A 54 7.38 -7.67 20.65
N TYR A 55 8.03 -7.58 19.49
CA TYR A 55 8.11 -6.36 18.69
C TYR A 55 7.65 -6.63 17.26
N MET A 56 6.67 -5.85 16.79
CA MET A 56 6.22 -5.92 15.40
C MET A 56 7.12 -5.05 14.53
N THR A 57 7.76 -5.68 13.54
CA THR A 57 8.75 -5.06 12.66
C THR A 57 8.08 -4.45 11.42
N ALA A 58 8.67 -3.38 10.90
CA ALA A 58 8.16 -2.70 9.71
C ALA A 58 8.03 -3.63 8.48
N PRO A 59 8.98 -4.53 8.16
CA PRO A 59 8.83 -5.44 7.02
C PRO A 59 7.64 -6.38 7.15
N ALA A 60 7.32 -6.86 8.36
CA ALA A 60 6.15 -7.70 8.59
C ALA A 60 4.85 -6.92 8.30
N THR A 61 4.80 -5.65 8.71
CA THR A 61 3.67 -4.75 8.41
C THR A 61 3.48 -4.52 6.91
N VAL A 62 4.56 -4.38 6.15
CA VAL A 62 4.51 -4.20 4.68
C VAL A 62 4.00 -5.46 3.96
N ILE A 63 4.38 -6.65 4.43
CA ILE A 63 3.87 -7.91 3.88
C ILE A 63 2.37 -8.05 4.19
N LEU A 64 1.96 -7.69 5.41
CA LEU A 64 0.57 -7.70 5.80
C LEU A 64 -0.25 -6.68 4.99
N SER A 65 0.28 -5.47 4.76
CA SER A 65 -0.40 -4.45 3.95
C SER A 65 -0.61 -4.92 2.51
N TYR A 66 0.34 -5.65 1.92
CA TYR A 66 0.19 -6.26 0.60
C TYR A 66 -1.00 -7.23 0.56
N ALA A 67 -1.06 -8.16 1.52
CA ALA A 67 -2.13 -9.14 1.61
C ALA A 67 -3.50 -8.45 1.80
N CYS A 68 -3.57 -7.48 2.70
CA CYS A 68 -4.77 -6.67 2.92
C CYS A 68 -5.17 -5.89 1.65
N GLY A 69 -4.22 -5.30 0.94
CA GLY A 69 -4.46 -4.52 -0.29
C GLY A 69 -5.06 -5.37 -1.39
N LYS A 70 -4.51 -6.57 -1.61
CA LYS A 70 -5.05 -7.54 -2.58
C LYS A 70 -6.44 -8.04 -2.19
N LEU A 71 -6.67 -8.31 -0.90
CA LEU A 71 -7.98 -8.72 -0.40
C LEU A 71 -9.03 -7.61 -0.57
N LEU A 72 -8.70 -6.37 -0.23
CA LEU A 72 -9.62 -5.24 -0.38
C LEU A 72 -9.92 -4.95 -1.86
N ALA A 73 -8.92 -5.08 -2.74
CA ALA A 73 -9.12 -4.97 -4.19
C ALA A 73 -10.05 -6.05 -4.76
N ALA A 74 -10.01 -7.27 -4.21
CA ALA A 74 -10.87 -8.37 -4.64
C ALA A 74 -12.30 -8.30 -4.05
N THR A 75 -12.46 -7.68 -2.88
CA THR A 75 -13.74 -7.68 -2.14
C THR A 75 -14.59 -6.44 -2.39
N PHE A 76 -13.97 -5.27 -2.65
CA PHE A 76 -14.72 -4.04 -2.84
C PHE A 76 -15.30 -3.93 -4.27
N PRO A 77 -16.54 -3.44 -4.42
CA PRO A 77 -17.13 -3.22 -5.73
C PRO A 77 -16.42 -2.08 -6.48
N ILE A 78 -16.18 -2.28 -7.77
CA ILE A 78 -15.64 -1.26 -8.68
C ILE A 78 -16.78 -0.29 -9.02
N ARG A 79 -16.95 0.75 -8.19
CA ARG A 79 -17.97 1.77 -8.37
C ARG A 79 -17.40 3.16 -8.15
N SER A 80 -17.68 4.06 -9.09
CA SER A 80 -17.48 5.50 -8.94
C SER A 80 -18.71 6.16 -8.32
N TRP A 81 -18.49 7.05 -7.37
CA TRP A 81 -19.48 7.93 -6.76
C TRP A 81 -19.09 9.37 -7.04
N THR A 82 -20.05 10.22 -7.38
CA THR A 82 -19.81 11.66 -7.52
C THR A 82 -20.24 12.35 -6.24
N ILE A 83 -19.29 12.91 -5.49
CA ILE A 83 -19.55 13.65 -4.25
C ILE A 83 -19.07 15.09 -4.46
N ALA A 84 -19.96 16.06 -4.25
CA ALA A 84 -19.65 17.49 -4.37
C ALA A 84 -18.99 17.90 -5.71
N GLY A 85 -19.32 17.22 -6.81
CA GLY A 85 -18.78 17.50 -8.15
C GLY A 85 -17.46 16.79 -8.46
N SER A 86 -16.88 16.03 -7.52
CA SER A 86 -15.69 15.21 -7.75
C SER A 86 -16.06 13.73 -7.83
N GLU A 87 -15.49 13.01 -8.79
CA GLU A 87 -15.61 11.55 -8.88
C GLU A 87 -14.64 10.88 -7.91
N PHE A 88 -15.17 9.98 -7.09
CA PHE A 88 -14.44 9.23 -6.09
C PHE A 88 -14.79 7.74 -6.20
N SER A 89 -13.78 6.88 -6.17
CA SER A 89 -13.97 5.43 -6.16
C SER A 89 -13.24 4.80 -4.98
N LEU A 90 -13.92 3.87 -4.31
CA LEU A 90 -13.35 3.05 -3.25
C LEU A 90 -12.45 1.93 -3.82
N ASN A 91 -12.68 1.54 -5.07
CA ASN A 91 -11.89 0.56 -5.80
C ASN A 91 -11.70 1.02 -7.25
N PRO A 92 -10.80 1.99 -7.50
CA PRO A 92 -10.60 2.57 -8.84
C PRO A 92 -9.99 1.58 -9.84
N GLY A 93 -9.34 0.52 -9.36
CA GLY A 93 -8.74 -0.49 -10.20
C GLY A 93 -7.95 -1.55 -9.41
N PRO A 94 -7.25 -2.44 -10.13
CA PRO A 94 -6.39 -3.45 -9.53
C PRO A 94 -5.37 -2.85 -8.56
N PHE A 95 -5.05 -3.59 -7.48
CA PHE A 95 -4.03 -3.17 -6.54
C PHE A 95 -2.67 -3.03 -7.24
N ASN A 96 -2.07 -1.85 -7.12
CA ASN A 96 -0.87 -1.47 -7.86
C ASN A 96 0.32 -1.11 -6.95
N ILE A 97 1.49 -0.86 -7.56
CA ILE A 97 2.73 -0.56 -6.82
C ILE A 97 2.67 0.79 -6.10
N LYS A 98 1.99 1.80 -6.64
CA LYS A 98 1.82 3.13 -6.03
C LYS A 98 0.92 3.09 -4.80
N GLU A 99 0.08 2.06 -4.66
CA GLU A 99 -0.72 1.82 -3.44
C GLU A 99 0.00 0.97 -2.39
N HIS A 100 1.09 0.29 -2.77
CA HIS A 100 1.87 -0.59 -1.88
C HIS A 100 3.21 0.01 -1.43
N THR A 101 3.64 1.10 -2.06
CA THR A 101 4.85 1.88 -1.72
C THR A 101 4.58 2.78 -0.52
#